data_AF-F8P7A1-F1
#
_entry.id   AF-F8P7A1-F1
#
_cell.length_a   1.000
_cell.length_b   1.000
_cell.length_c   1.000
_cell.angle_alpha   90.00
_cell.angle_beta   90.00
_cell.angle_gamma   90.00
#
_symmetry.space_group_name_H-M   'P 1'
#
loop_
_entity.id
_entity.type
_entity.pdbx_description
1 polymer ?
#
loop_
_entity_poly.entity_id
_entity_poly.type
_entity_poly.pdbx_seq_one_letter_code
_entity_poly.pdbx_strand_id
1 'polypeptide(L)'
;MFKSIISLALFTGAALAQGILFGSPAEGASVAAGSDLIVQLEKPNSLSSSVEVAVVIGIESCSNQPCPAPTDMMGQLLYNGPYNPVAHEPQLPHYQNISVTIPASLAKGTAQLNILHVNLIGAGPIPNLQILNRTITIT
;
A
#
# COMPACT_ATOMS: atom_id res chain seq x y z
N MET A 1 -28.45 13.24 -43.38
CA MET A 1 -27.10 13.51 -42.85
C MET A 1 -27.24 13.63 -41.34
N PHE A 2 -26.60 12.77 -40.55
CA PHE A 2 -26.33 12.83 -39.09
C PHE A 2 -26.06 11.40 -38.60
N LYS A 3 -24.88 10.86 -38.94
CA LYS A 3 -24.39 9.57 -38.42
C LYS A 3 -22.87 9.67 -38.28
N SER A 4 -22.42 10.24 -37.17
CA SER A 4 -21.10 10.01 -36.55
C SER A 4 -20.79 11.16 -35.61
N ILE A 5 -21.33 11.09 -34.39
CA ILE A 5 -20.72 11.72 -33.21
C ILE A 5 -20.96 10.71 -32.09
N ILE A 6 -20.01 10.58 -31.16
CA ILE A 6 -19.92 9.60 -30.06
C ILE A 6 -19.03 8.41 -30.41
N SER A 7 -17.73 8.67 -30.48
CA SER A 7 -16.73 7.71 -30.02
C SER A 7 -15.58 8.50 -29.37
N LEU A 8 -15.82 8.93 -28.13
CA LEU A 8 -14.78 9.46 -27.25
C LEU A 8 -14.99 8.88 -25.86
N ALA A 9 -15.05 7.55 -25.79
CA ALA A 9 -15.08 6.82 -24.53
C ALA A 9 -13.65 6.68 -23.99
N LEU A 10 -13.27 7.68 -23.19
CA LEU A 10 -12.36 7.66 -22.03
C LEU A 10 -11.44 6.42 -21.91
N PHE A 11 -10.21 6.53 -22.42
CA PHE A 11 -9.07 5.82 -21.85
C PHE A 11 -8.55 6.63 -20.64
N THR A 12 -9.21 6.55 -19.49
CA THR A 12 -8.54 6.85 -18.21
C THR A 12 -7.63 5.68 -17.90
N GLY A 13 -6.46 5.65 -18.54
CA GLY A 13 -5.40 4.72 -18.17
C GLY A 13 -4.98 5.03 -16.74
N ALA A 14 -5.32 4.15 -15.80
CA ALA A 14 -4.65 4.15 -14.51
C ALA A 14 -3.17 3.90 -14.81
N ALA A 15 -2.32 4.90 -14.60
CA ALA A 15 -0.89 4.68 -14.55
C ALA A 15 -0.63 3.76 -13.35
N LEU A 16 -0.58 2.45 -13.58
CA LEU A 16 -0.05 1.50 -12.62
C LEU A 16 1.41 1.89 -12.41
N ALA A 17 1.68 2.61 -11.33
CA ALA A 17 3.03 2.81 -10.86
C ALA A 17 3.64 1.41 -10.64
N GLN A 18 4.82 1.15 -11.22
CA GLN A 18 5.57 -0.12 -11.09
C GLN A 18 6.14 -0.28 -9.68
N GLY A 19 5.27 -0.32 -8.68
CA GLY A 19 5.60 -0.32 -7.27
C GLY A 19 5.03 -1.53 -6.54
N ILE A 20 5.13 -1.51 -5.22
CA ILE A 20 4.60 -2.57 -4.37
C ILE A 20 3.08 -2.51 -4.28
N LEU A 21 2.48 -3.63 -3.89
CA LEU A 21 1.04 -3.80 -3.67
C LEU A 21 0.79 -4.50 -2.33
N PHE A 22 -0.42 -4.36 -1.81
CA PHE A 22 -0.87 -5.18 -0.67
C PHE A 22 -1.28 -6.57 -1.15
N GLY A 23 -0.63 -7.60 -0.61
CA GLY A 23 -1.16 -8.97 -0.61
C GLY A 23 -2.12 -9.21 0.55
N SER A 24 -1.87 -8.57 1.70
CA SER A 24 -2.71 -8.62 2.90
C SER A 24 -2.52 -7.35 3.75
N PRO A 25 -3.55 -6.86 4.45
CA PRO A 25 -4.93 -7.38 4.47
C PRO A 25 -5.73 -7.00 3.21
N ALA A 26 -6.82 -7.72 2.97
CA ALA A 26 -7.79 -7.35 1.93
C ALA A 26 -8.45 -5.99 2.22
N GLU A 27 -8.96 -5.34 1.18
CA GLU A 27 -9.71 -4.09 1.33
C GLU A 27 -10.92 -4.29 2.25
N GLY A 28 -11.08 -3.43 3.24
CA GLY A 28 -12.18 -3.48 4.21
C GLY A 28 -12.06 -4.59 5.27
N ALA A 29 -10.91 -5.25 5.40
CA ALA A 29 -10.72 -6.30 6.41
C ALA A 29 -10.99 -5.82 7.84
N SER A 30 -11.62 -6.67 8.65
CA SER A 30 -11.84 -6.41 10.07
C SER A 30 -10.65 -6.85 10.91
N VAL A 31 -10.13 -5.95 11.74
CA VAL A 31 -8.95 -6.18 12.59
C VAL A 31 -9.27 -5.71 14.00
N ALA A 32 -8.94 -6.52 15.01
CA ALA A 32 -9.19 -6.16 16.40
C ALA A 32 -8.16 -5.13 16.89
N ALA A 33 -8.61 -4.13 17.66
CA ALA A 33 -7.68 -3.26 18.36
C ALA A 33 -6.82 -4.07 19.34
N GLY A 34 -5.50 -3.82 19.37
CA GLY A 34 -4.56 -4.54 20.24
C GLY A 34 -4.07 -5.88 19.69
N SER A 35 -4.54 -6.32 18.52
CA SER A 35 -4.08 -7.57 17.90
C SER A 35 -2.88 -7.36 16.99
N ASP A 36 -2.13 -8.42 16.75
CA ASP A 36 -1.14 -8.45 15.68
C ASP A 36 -1.82 -8.62 14.32
N LEU A 37 -1.29 -7.92 13.32
CA LEU A 37 -1.72 -7.95 11.93
C LEU A 37 -0.50 -8.25 11.04
N ILE A 38 -0.68 -9.15 10.08
CA ILE A 38 0.30 -9.37 9.02
C ILE A 38 -0.03 -8.46 7.83
N VAL A 39 0.84 -7.49 7.59
CA VAL A 39 0.85 -6.69 6.37
C VAL A 39 1.80 -7.37 5.40
N GLN A 40 1.23 -7.95 4.35
CA GLN A 40 2.01 -8.54 3.26
C GLN A 40 2.12 -7.51 2.14
N LEU A 41 3.36 -7.16 1.83
CA LEU A 41 3.69 -6.27 0.72
C LEU A 41 4.34 -7.10 -0.38
N GLU A 42 3.72 -7.07 -1.55
CA GLU A 42 4.17 -7.75 -2.75
C GLU A 42 4.98 -6.78 -3.61
N LYS A 43 6.04 -7.29 -4.23
CA LYS A 43 6.81 -6.64 -5.29
C LYS A 43 6.52 -7.36 -6.61
N PRO A 44 5.59 -6.85 -7.42
CA PRO A 44 5.38 -7.32 -8.78
C PRO A 44 6.63 -7.17 -9.65
N ASN A 45 6.68 -7.93 -10.74
CA ASN A 45 7.72 -7.76 -11.75
C ASN A 45 7.66 -6.36 -12.36
N SER A 46 8.80 -5.66 -12.38
CA SER A 46 8.96 -4.34 -12.98
C SER A 46 9.78 -4.42 -14.27
N LEU A 47 9.55 -3.48 -15.19
CA LEU A 47 10.34 -3.38 -16.43
C LEU A 47 11.72 -2.75 -16.17
N SER A 48 11.79 -1.88 -15.16
CA SER A 48 13.05 -1.27 -14.70
C SER A 48 13.62 -2.06 -13.52
N SER A 49 14.94 -2.14 -13.42
CA SER A 49 15.60 -2.65 -12.21
C SER A 49 15.26 -1.78 -11.00
N SER A 50 15.05 -2.39 -9.83
CA SER A 50 14.87 -1.66 -8.58
C SER A 50 15.65 -2.30 -7.43
N VAL A 51 16.21 -1.45 -6.57
CA VAL A 51 16.85 -1.80 -5.30
C VAL A 51 15.94 -1.32 -4.17
N GLU A 52 15.41 -2.26 -3.39
CA GLU A 52 14.54 -1.97 -2.27
C GLU A 52 15.33 -1.37 -1.10
N VAL A 53 14.77 -0.36 -0.43
CA VAL A 53 15.44 0.31 0.70
C VAL A 53 14.65 0.12 1.98
N ALA A 54 13.43 0.65 2.03
CA ALA A 54 12.64 0.65 3.26
C ALA A 54 11.14 0.75 2.99
N VAL A 55 10.36 0.30 3.97
CA VAL A 55 8.94 0.62 4.08
C VAL A 55 8.61 1.16 5.46
N VAL A 56 7.68 2.09 5.50
CA VAL A 56 7.07 2.60 6.73
C VAL A 56 5.59 2.25 6.67
N ILE A 57 5.09 1.62 7.73
CA ILE A 57 3.68 1.29 7.89
C ILE A 57 3.12 2.20 8.96
N GLY A 58 2.10 2.97 8.62
CA GLY A 58 1.33 3.78 9.55
C GLY A 58 -0.13 3.35 9.58
N ILE A 59 -0.84 3.74 10.62
CA ILE A 59 -2.28 3.58 10.74
C ILE A 59 -2.95 4.87 11.20
N GLU A 60 -4.02 5.24 10.52
CA GLU A 60 -4.83 6.40 10.87
C GLU A 60 -6.29 5.98 11.07
N SER A 61 -6.89 6.41 12.18
CA SER A 61 -8.32 6.20 12.39
C SER A 61 -9.11 7.32 11.75
N CYS A 62 -10.16 6.96 11.02
CA CYS A 62 -11.06 7.87 10.34
C CYS A 62 -12.52 7.46 10.59
N SER A 63 -12.80 7.06 11.84
CA SER A 63 -14.12 6.56 12.23
C SER A 63 -15.24 7.61 12.11
N ASN A 64 -14.89 8.89 12.25
CA ASN A 64 -15.84 9.99 12.33
C ASN A 64 -15.78 10.95 11.13
N GLN A 65 -14.78 10.83 10.24
CA GLN A 65 -14.49 11.75 9.14
C GLN A 65 -13.82 10.96 7.99
N PRO A 66 -13.81 11.47 6.74
CA PRO A 66 -13.01 10.86 5.68
C PRO A 66 -11.53 10.77 6.08
N CYS A 67 -10.87 9.66 5.70
CA CYS A 67 -9.45 9.49 6.00
C CYS A 67 -8.61 10.54 5.24
N PRO A 68 -7.61 11.16 5.89
CA PRO A 68 -6.70 12.06 5.21
C PRO A 68 -5.94 11.32 4.10
N ALA A 69 -5.40 12.06 3.13
CA ALA A 69 -4.54 11.43 2.13
C ALA A 69 -3.27 10.90 2.81
N PRO A 70 -2.77 9.70 2.43
CA PRO A 70 -1.57 9.13 3.03
C PRO A 70 -0.31 9.96 2.77
N THR A 71 -0.34 10.83 1.77
CA THR A 71 0.71 11.82 1.49
C THR A 71 0.77 12.94 2.52
N ASP A 72 -0.34 13.20 3.21
CA ASP A 72 -0.48 14.29 4.17
C ASP A 72 -0.28 13.78 5.60
N MET A 73 -0.75 12.55 5.90
CA MET A 73 -0.68 11.99 7.24
C MET A 73 -0.54 10.45 7.21
N MET A 74 0.59 9.95 7.73
CA MET A 74 0.81 8.51 7.92
C MET A 74 0.05 7.93 9.11
N GLY A 75 -0.34 8.79 10.06
CA GLY A 75 -0.92 8.38 11.34
C GLY A 75 0.12 7.82 12.31
N GLN A 76 -0.30 6.93 13.20
CA GLN A 76 0.60 6.27 14.14
C GLN A 76 1.48 5.25 13.42
N LEU A 77 2.82 5.37 13.57
CA LEU A 77 3.75 4.44 12.96
C LEU A 77 3.71 3.07 13.65
N LEU A 78 3.57 2.02 12.84
CA LEU A 78 3.54 0.63 13.27
C LEU A 78 4.83 -0.12 12.89
N TYR A 79 5.49 0.30 11.80
CA TYR A 79 6.75 -0.25 11.35
C TYR A 79 7.56 0.82 10.62
N ASN A 80 8.88 0.79 10.80
CA ASN A 80 9.84 1.57 10.04
C ASN A 80 11.13 0.76 9.92
N GLY A 81 11.39 0.22 8.74
CA GLY A 81 12.52 -0.68 8.58
C GLY A 81 12.77 -1.12 7.15
N PRO A 82 13.77 -1.98 6.94
CA PRO A 82 14.15 -2.46 5.62
C PRO A 82 13.02 -3.25 4.97
N TYR A 83 12.95 -3.16 3.64
CA TYR A 83 12.06 -3.97 2.81
C TYR A 83 12.90 -4.85 1.88
N ASN A 84 12.81 -6.16 2.08
CA ASN A 84 13.59 -7.19 1.39
C ASN A 84 12.67 -8.34 0.98
N PRO A 85 11.79 -8.14 -0.03
CA PRO A 85 10.86 -9.17 -0.47
C PRO A 85 11.61 -10.34 -1.10
N VAL A 86 11.18 -11.57 -0.79
CA VAL A 86 11.78 -12.81 -1.30
C VAL A 86 10.76 -13.64 -2.07
N ALA A 87 11.25 -14.49 -2.97
CA ALA A 87 10.43 -15.50 -3.62
C ALA A 87 10.11 -16.60 -2.61
N HIS A 88 8.84 -16.71 -2.23
CA HIS A 88 8.35 -17.78 -1.38
C HIS A 88 7.75 -18.92 -2.21
N GLU A 89 6.94 -18.58 -3.23
CA GLU A 89 6.31 -19.51 -4.15
C GLU A 89 6.64 -19.17 -5.61
N PRO A 90 6.87 -20.16 -6.50
CA PRO A 90 7.28 -19.90 -7.88
C PRO A 90 6.28 -19.11 -8.74
N GLN A 91 4.99 -19.12 -8.36
CA GLN A 91 3.90 -18.52 -9.13
C GLN A 91 3.41 -17.18 -8.56
N LEU A 92 3.94 -16.77 -7.41
CA LEU A 92 3.56 -15.51 -6.75
C LEU A 92 4.66 -14.46 -6.94
N PRO A 93 4.30 -13.16 -6.91
CA PRO A 93 5.29 -12.11 -6.77
C PRO A 93 6.17 -12.33 -5.55
N HIS A 94 7.38 -11.75 -5.55
CA HIS A 94 8.16 -11.70 -4.31
C HIS A 94 7.39 -10.88 -3.27
N TYR A 95 7.41 -11.28 -2.01
CA TYR A 95 6.74 -10.52 -0.97
C TYR A 95 7.50 -10.55 0.35
N GLN A 96 7.09 -9.68 1.26
CA GLN A 96 7.52 -9.71 2.65
C GLN A 96 6.30 -9.59 3.56
N ASN A 97 6.22 -10.49 4.54
CA ASN A 97 5.25 -10.42 5.62
C ASN A 97 5.84 -9.60 6.76
N ILE A 98 5.17 -8.51 7.13
CA ILE A 98 5.57 -7.63 8.22
C ILE A 98 4.50 -7.74 9.30
N SER A 99 4.88 -8.23 10.48
CA SER A 99 4.00 -8.29 11.64
C SER A 99 4.01 -6.95 12.35
N VAL A 100 2.84 -6.36 12.52
CA VAL A 100 2.62 -5.11 13.23
C VAL A 100 1.54 -5.28 14.28
N THR A 101 1.65 -4.55 15.39
CA THR A 101 0.61 -4.58 16.44
C THR A 101 -0.31 -3.37 16.27
N ILE A 102 -1.61 -3.61 16.13
CA ILE A 102 -2.61 -2.54 16.09
C ILE A 102 -2.74 -1.93 17.49
N PRO A 103 -2.68 -0.60 17.65
CA PRO A 103 -2.81 0.03 18.96
C PRO A 103 -4.15 -0.30 19.62
N ALA A 104 -4.14 -0.76 20.87
CA ALA A 104 -5.37 -1.07 21.61
C ALA A 104 -6.24 0.18 21.87
N SER A 105 -5.64 1.37 21.82
CA SER A 105 -6.31 2.67 21.96
C SER A 105 -6.90 3.20 20.64
N LEU A 106 -6.70 2.51 19.52
CA LEU A 106 -7.19 2.98 18.22
C LEU A 106 -8.73 2.97 18.22
N ALA A 107 -9.33 4.07 17.79
CA ALA A 107 -10.78 4.19 17.75
C ALA A 107 -11.39 3.15 16.78
N LYS A 108 -12.45 2.48 17.24
CA LYS A 108 -13.19 1.49 16.45
C LYS A 108 -13.89 2.16 15.26
N GLY A 109 -14.02 1.42 14.16
CA GLY A 109 -14.60 1.88 12.90
C GLY A 109 -13.57 1.95 11.78
N THR A 110 -13.85 2.77 10.77
CA THR A 110 -12.98 2.90 9.59
C THR A 110 -11.59 3.41 9.98
N ALA A 111 -10.57 2.73 9.49
CA ALA A 111 -9.18 3.13 9.59
C ALA A 111 -8.46 2.86 8.26
N GLN A 112 -7.28 3.45 8.12
CA GLN A 112 -6.47 3.36 6.92
C GLN A 112 -5.06 2.94 7.29
N LEU A 113 -4.57 1.87 6.67
CA LEU A 113 -3.15 1.53 6.66
C LEU A 113 -2.47 2.32 5.56
N ASN A 114 -1.42 3.05 5.93
CA ASN A 114 -0.65 3.89 5.04
C ASN A 114 0.76 3.31 4.90
N ILE A 115 1.24 3.18 3.66
CA ILE A 115 2.55 2.64 3.35
C ILE A 115 3.35 3.69 2.60
N LEU A 116 4.50 4.05 3.16
CA LEU A 116 5.55 4.74 2.43
C LEU A 116 6.60 3.71 2.04
N HIS A 117 6.84 3.59 0.74
CA HIS A 117 7.80 2.69 0.15
C HIS A 117 8.91 3.49 -0.52
N VAL A 118 10.15 3.17 -0.15
CA VAL A 118 11.36 3.83 -0.65
C VAL A 118 12.20 2.81 -1.39
N ASN A 119 12.52 3.10 -2.66
CA ASN A 119 13.41 2.29 -3.46
C ASN A 119 14.28 3.16 -4.38
N LEU A 120 15.26 2.52 -5.01
CA LEU A 120 16.06 3.12 -6.08
C LEU A 120 15.71 2.42 -7.39
N ILE A 121 15.50 3.19 -8.46
CA ILE A 121 15.09 2.64 -9.77
C ILE A 121 16.09 2.96 -10.89
N GLY A 122 16.20 2.07 -11.86
CA GLY A 122 17.04 2.23 -13.06
C GLY A 122 18.47 1.71 -12.91
N ALA A 123 19.23 1.77 -14.03
CA ALA A 123 20.62 1.32 -14.09
C ALA A 123 21.61 2.33 -13.46
N GLY A 124 21.25 3.61 -13.46
CA GLY A 124 21.82 4.64 -12.59
C GLY A 124 20.80 4.92 -11.48
N PRO A 125 20.89 4.26 -10.31
CA PRO A 125 19.76 4.19 -9.38
C PRO A 125 19.39 5.57 -8.85
N ILE A 126 18.16 6.02 -9.14
CA ILE A 126 17.61 7.29 -8.60
C ILE A 126 16.60 7.00 -7.49
N PRO A 127 16.50 7.86 -6.45
CA PRO A 127 15.49 7.72 -5.42
C PRO A 127 14.07 7.78 -6.00
N ASN A 128 13.22 6.88 -5.54
CA ASN A 128 11.81 6.85 -5.87
C ASN A 128 10.99 6.57 -4.59
N LEU A 129 9.87 7.29 -4.49
CA LEU A 129 8.93 7.18 -3.38
C LEU A 129 7.59 6.74 -3.94
N GLN A 130 7.01 5.73 -3.29
CA GLN A 130 5.65 5.31 -3.56
C GLN A 130 4.87 5.37 -2.25
N ILE A 131 3.69 5.99 -2.31
CA ILE A 131 2.77 6.02 -1.19
C ILE A 131 1.49 5.30 -1.62
N LEU A 132 1.04 4.35 -0.82
CA LEU A 132 -0.18 3.58 -1.05
C LEU A 132 -0.92 3.37 0.28
N ASN A 133 -2.19 3.04 0.19
CA ASN A 133 -3.05 2.85 1.35
C ASN A 133 -3.99 1.65 1.18
N ARG A 134 -4.59 1.23 2.29
CA ARG A 134 -5.56 0.14 2.37
C ARG A 134 -6.55 0.46 3.47
N THR A 135 -7.84 0.50 3.15
CA THR A 135 -8.89 0.73 4.15
C THR A 135 -9.13 -0.56 4.92
N ILE A 136 -9.25 -0.46 6.24
CA ILE A 136 -9.62 -1.56 7.14
C ILE A 136 -10.66 -1.09 8.16
N THR A 137 -11.26 -2.04 8.87
CA THR A 137 -12.22 -1.75 9.95
C THR A 137 -11.67 -2.23 11.28
N ILE A 138 -11.61 -1.34 12.27
CA ILE A 138 -11.16 -1.66 13.63
C ILE A 138 -12.35 -2.10 14.49
N THR A 139 -12.25 -3.27 15.12
CA THR A 139 -13.30 -3.88 15.96
C THR A 139 -12.95 -3.97 17.42
#